data_AF-A0A4Q2Y8X2-F1
#
_entry.id   AF-A0A4Q2Y8X2-F1
#
_cell.length_a   1.000
_cell.length_b   1.000
_cell.length_c   1.000
_cell.angle_alpha   90.00
_cell.angle_beta   90.00
_cell.angle_gamma   90.00
#
_symmetry.space_group_name_H-M   'P 1'
#
loop_
_entity.id
_entity.type
_entity.pdbx_description
1 polymer ?
#
loop_
_entity_poly.entity_id
_entity_poly.type
_entity_poly.pdbx_seq_one_letter_code
_entity_poly.pdbx_strand_id
1 'polypeptide(L)' 'MLPWFSDNRFPLYLAPMAGVTDLIFRQICKELGADVMVTEFVSAEGIMQA' A
#
# COMPACT_ATOMS: atom_id res chain seq x y z
N MET A 1 7.01 -16.41 -7.04
CA MET A 1 6.10 -16.73 -5.92
C MET A 1 6.27 -15.65 -4.87
N LEU A 2 5.18 -15.13 -4.28
CA LEU A 2 5.31 -14.08 -3.26
C LEU A 2 5.97 -14.69 -2.00
N PRO A 3 6.91 -13.98 -1.34
CA PRO A 3 7.71 -14.53 -0.25
C PRO A 3 6.87 -15.09 0.91
N TRP A 4 5.73 -14.45 1.19
CA TRP A 4 4.85 -14.84 2.29
C TRP A 4 4.02 -16.10 2.03
N PHE A 5 3.94 -16.60 0.78
CA PHE A 5 3.25 -17.88 0.52
C PHE A 5 4.07 -19.11 0.90
N SER A 6 5.38 -18.96 1.11
CA SER A 6 6.30 -20.09 1.35
C SER A 6 6.62 -20.29 2.82
N ASP A 7 6.59 -19.22 3.62
CA ASP A 7 7.26 -19.18 4.92
C ASP A 7 6.30 -19.23 6.13
N ASN A 8 5.04 -19.65 5.94
CA ASN A 8 4.00 -19.65 6.98
C ASN A 8 3.90 -18.30 7.74
N ARG A 9 4.15 -17.19 7.03
CA ARG A 9 4.14 -15.83 7.55
C ARG A 9 2.91 -15.08 7.05
N PHE A 10 2.32 -14.25 7.91
CA PHE A 10 1.27 -13.33 7.48
C PHE A 10 1.88 -12.09 6.84
N PRO A 11 1.43 -11.65 5.66
CA PRO A 11 1.95 -10.44 5.04
C PRO A 11 1.61 -9.21 5.88
N LEU A 12 2.55 -8.28 6.00
CA LEU A 12 2.37 -7.01 6.66
C LEU A 12 1.80 -5.98 5.68
N TYR A 13 0.61 -5.46 6.00
CA TYR A 13 -0.08 -4.47 5.17
C TYR A 13 0.10 -3.06 5.71
N LEU A 14 0.45 -2.12 4.84
CA LEU A 14 0.28 -0.70 5.08
C LEU A 14 -1.14 -0.27 4.72
N ALA A 15 -1.91 0.16 5.73
CA ALA A 15 -3.28 0.63 5.57
C ALA A 15 -3.35 1.97 4.81
N PRO A 16 -4.43 2.22 4.04
CA PRO A 16 -4.62 3.49 3.34
C PRO A 16 -4.92 4.63 4.32
N MET A 17 -4.24 5.76 4.16
CA MET A 17 -4.43 6.96 4.99
C MET A 17 -4.29 8.21 4.12
N ALA A 18 -5.39 8.98 3.96
CA ALA A 18 -5.38 10.21 3.17
C ALA A 18 -4.39 11.24 3.72
N GLY A 19 -3.61 11.86 2.83
CA GLY A 19 -2.52 12.79 3.15
C GLY A 19 -1.28 12.14 3.75
N VAL A 20 -1.22 10.80 3.87
CA VAL A 20 -0.10 10.08 4.48
C VAL A 20 0.47 9.03 3.53
N THR A 21 -0.36 8.13 2.99
CA THR A 21 0.11 7.03 2.13
C THR A 21 0.35 7.43 0.68
N ASP A 22 1.10 8.51 0.49
CA ASP A 22 1.54 8.98 -0.82
C ASP A 22 2.62 8.07 -1.44
N LEU A 23 3.18 8.46 -2.58
CA LEU A 23 4.23 7.66 -3.24
C LEU A 23 5.48 7.49 -2.36
N ILE A 24 5.95 8.58 -1.76
CA ILE A 24 7.24 8.63 -1.04
C ILE A 24 7.14 7.83 0.25
N PHE A 25 6.05 8.01 1.02
CA PHE A 25 5.81 7.26 2.24
C PHE A 25 5.72 5.75 1.97
N ARG A 26 5.03 5.34 0.90
CA ARG A 26 4.97 3.93 0.51
C ARG A 26 6.35 3.38 0.12
N GLN A 27 7.18 4.16 -0.57
CA GLN A 27 8.55 3.73 -0.89
C GLN A 27 9.36 3.45 0.38
N ILE A 28 9.30 4.34 1.37
CA ILE A 28 9.96 4.16 2.67
C ILE A 28 9.42 2.90 3.37
N CYS A 29 8.09 2.73 3.46
CA CYS A 29 7.50 1.55 4.10
C CYS A 29 7.90 0.24 3.40
N LYS A 30 8.05 0.25 2.07
CA LYS A 30 8.55 -0.91 1.31
C LYS A 30 9.97 -1.27 1.72
N GLU A 31 10.85 -0.28 1.85
CA GLU A 31 12.24 -0.47 2.29
C GLU A 31 12.32 -0.96 3.75
N LEU A 32 11.34 -0.58 4.58
CA LEU A 32 11.23 -0.98 5.99
C LEU A 32 10.50 -2.31 6.23
N GLY A 33 10.06 -3.01 5.18
CA GLY A 33 9.51 -4.37 5.28
C GLY A 33 7.98 -4.49 5.23
N ALA A 34 7.27 -3.49 4.71
CA ALA A 34 5.87 -3.68 4.32
C ALA A 34 5.77 -4.59 3.09
N ASP A 35 4.99 -5.68 3.20
CA ASP A 35 4.79 -6.64 2.12
C ASP A 35 3.77 -6.14 1.08
N VAL A 36 2.74 -5.45 1.56
CA VAL A 36 1.65 -4.91 0.73
C VAL A 36 1.35 -3.48 1.16
N MET A 37 1.13 -2.59 0.20
CA MET A 37 0.80 -1.19 0.47
C MET A 37 -0.42 -0.78 -0.35
N VAL A 38 -1.29 0.01 0.27
CA VAL A 38 -2.48 0.56 -0.36
C VAL A 38 -2.29 2.06 -0.57
N THR A 39 -2.82 2.59 -1.66
CA THR A 39 -2.79 4.02 -1.93
C THR A 39 -3.76 4.77 -1.04
N GLU A 40 -3.67 6.10 -1.05
CA GLU A 40 -4.77 6.92 -0.58
C GLU A 40 -6.08 6.58 -1.30
N PHE A 41 -7.20 6.88 -0.64
CA PHE A 41 -8.51 6.74 -1.26
C PHE A 41 -8.67 7.79 -2.37
N VAL A 42 -9.08 7.35 -3.56
CA VAL A 42 -9.40 8.22 -4.69
C VAL A 42 -10.87 8.06 -5.06
N SER A 43 -11.58 9.19 -5.17
CA SER A 43 -12.99 9.20 -5.56
C SER A 43 -13.13 8.74 -7.02
N ALA A 44 -13.92 7.68 -7.25
CA ALA A 44 -14.22 7.21 -8.60
C ALA A 44 -14.96 8.27 -9.43
N GLU A 45 -15.92 8.97 -8.83
CA GLU A 45 -16.63 10.08 -9.49
C GLU A 45 -15.68 11.22 -9.86
N GLY A 46 -14.75 11.55 -8.95
CA GLY A 46 -13.72 12.57 -9.20
C GLY A 46 -12.79 12.21 -10.36
N ILE A 47 -12.48 10.92 -10.56
CA ILE A 47 -11.71 10.45 -11.73
C ILE A 47 -12.56 10.52 -13.01
N MET A 48 -13.84 10.14 -12.93
CA MET A 48 -14.71 10.09 -14.12
C MET A 48 -15.09 11.46 -14.67
N GLN A 49 -15.04 12.51 -13.85
CA GLN A 49 -15.36 13.89 -14.25
C GLN A 49 -14.11 14.75 -14.56
N ALA A 50 -12.90 14.20 -14.41
CA ALA A 50 -11.64 14.87 -14.68
C ALA A 50 -11.19 14.74 -16.15
#